data_AF-A0A2W6DW37-F1
#
_entry.id   AF-A0A2W6DW37-F1
#
_cell.length_a   1.000
_cell.length_b   1.000
_cell.length_c   1.000
_cell.angle_alpha   90.00
_cell.angle_beta   90.00
_cell.angle_gamma   90.00
#
_symmetry.space_group_name_H-M   'P 1'
#
loop_
_entity.id
_entity.type
_entity.pdbx_description
1 polymer ?
#
loop_
_entity_poly.entity_id
_entity_poly.type
_entity_poly.pdbx_seq_one_letter_code
_entity_poly.pdbx_strand_id
1 'polypeptide(L)'
;MNLAEAIAGNPGAVSLPGLDQAWRWPGIIPRFQNAATVSTDGERILQTYTLDSYDEHVVRDVLAHARECTGELSADGPPLRILPEFTTPGRYFSLVVLVSPAVHRTYKAECPELHPVTFLAFPAYTAEYSGAETLVEAELRTLNPHGILLCDLNRAPNRYVKLRYQNLTTKGRTRGDTRGFSDPLTLARELERLENSPGSFIEFENYLGQVWRAEWDGQWVLTGTTDRRFGTAEDVLLFAEDALAGRALPH
;
A
#
# COMPACT_ATOMS: atom_id res chain seq x y z
N MET A 1 23.54 -8.39 -19.59
CA MET A 1 23.30 -6.94 -19.69
C MET A 1 23.85 -6.29 -18.43
N ASN A 2 24.54 -5.16 -18.53
CA ASN A 2 25.02 -4.42 -17.36
C ASN A 2 23.92 -3.45 -16.88
N LEU A 3 23.26 -3.77 -15.77
CA LEU A 3 22.14 -2.96 -15.25
C LEU A 3 22.59 -1.56 -14.81
N ALA A 4 23.79 -1.45 -14.24
CA ALA A 4 24.35 -0.17 -13.81
C ALA A 4 24.54 0.79 -15.00
N GLU A 5 25.11 0.29 -16.10
CA GLU A 5 25.27 1.07 -17.34
C GLU A 5 23.92 1.46 -17.94
N ALA A 6 22.94 0.55 -17.93
CA ALA A 6 21.60 0.84 -18.44
C ALA A 6 20.91 1.96 -17.65
N ILE A 7 21.00 1.95 -16.32
CA ILE A 7 20.45 3.02 -15.47
C ILE A 7 21.21 4.33 -15.68
N ALA A 8 22.55 4.29 -15.64
CA ALA A 8 23.41 5.46 -15.81
C ALA A 8 23.25 6.12 -17.20
N GLY A 9 22.81 5.37 -18.20
CA GLY A 9 22.53 5.85 -19.56
C GLY A 9 21.22 6.64 -19.70
N ASN A 10 20.38 6.73 -18.67
CA ASN A 10 19.15 7.52 -18.76
C ASN A 10 19.45 9.01 -19.02
N PRO A 11 18.67 9.70 -19.87
CA PRO A 11 18.88 11.12 -20.14
C PRO A 11 18.89 11.97 -18.86
N GLY A 12 20.00 12.67 -18.62
CA GLY A 12 20.16 13.51 -17.43
C GLY A 12 20.43 12.75 -16.13
N ALA A 13 20.80 11.46 -16.20
CA ALA A 13 21.20 10.70 -15.04
C ALA A 13 22.47 11.25 -14.39
N VAL A 14 22.41 11.39 -13.07
CA VAL A 14 23.52 11.77 -12.21
C VAL A 14 23.59 10.80 -11.03
N SER A 15 24.78 10.56 -10.49
CA SER A 15 24.94 9.71 -9.31
C SER A 15 24.12 10.23 -8.13
N LEU A 16 23.47 9.34 -7.40
CA LEU A 16 22.74 9.66 -6.17
C LEU A 16 23.73 9.68 -4.99
N PRO A 17 23.99 10.84 -4.36
CA PRO A 17 25.01 10.93 -3.32
C PRO A 17 24.72 10.04 -2.10
N GLY A 18 25.73 9.32 -1.63
CA GLY A 18 25.64 8.48 -0.44
C GLY A 18 25.04 7.09 -0.66
N LEU A 19 24.80 6.68 -1.92
CA LEU A 19 24.46 5.30 -2.26
C LEU A 19 25.23 4.85 -3.50
N ASP A 20 26.02 3.78 -3.35
CA ASP A 20 26.83 3.24 -4.44
C ASP A 20 25.95 2.67 -5.55
N GLN A 21 26.38 2.78 -6.82
CA GLN A 21 25.63 2.26 -7.96
C GLN A 21 24.15 2.71 -7.98
N ALA A 22 23.93 3.96 -7.60
CA ALA A 22 22.63 4.59 -7.65
C ALA A 22 22.67 5.90 -8.44
N TRP A 23 21.59 6.16 -9.17
CA TRP A 23 21.44 7.33 -10.02
C TRP A 23 20.06 7.93 -9.85
N ARG A 24 19.95 9.24 -10.10
CA ARG A 24 18.69 9.96 -10.25
C ARG A 24 18.64 10.68 -11.58
N TRP A 25 17.45 10.77 -12.17
CA TRP A 25 17.23 11.45 -13.44
C TRP A 25 15.81 12.04 -13.51
N PRO A 26 15.61 13.13 -14.26
CA PRO A 26 14.28 13.67 -14.50
C PRO A 26 13.42 12.69 -15.31
N GLY A 27 12.13 12.61 -15.01
CA GLY A 27 11.18 11.89 -15.85
C GLY A 27 10.88 12.64 -17.16
N ILE A 28 10.26 11.94 -18.11
CA ILE A 28 9.76 12.56 -19.35
C ILE A 28 8.79 13.72 -19.04
N ILE A 29 7.95 13.52 -18.02
CA ILE A 29 7.16 14.59 -17.43
C ILE A 29 8.04 15.27 -16.36
N PRO A 30 8.34 16.58 -16.47
CA PRO A 30 9.33 17.26 -15.61
C PRO A 30 9.06 17.20 -14.10
N ARG A 31 7.79 17.02 -13.71
CA ARG A 31 7.34 16.90 -12.32
C ARG A 31 7.75 15.56 -11.69
N PHE A 32 8.09 14.57 -12.50
CA PHE A 32 8.60 13.29 -12.03
C PHE A 32 10.11 13.35 -11.83
N GLN A 33 10.55 12.80 -10.70
CA GLN A 33 11.95 12.52 -10.43
C GLN A 33 12.10 11.02 -10.23
N ASN A 34 12.96 10.38 -11.01
CA ASN A 34 13.29 8.97 -10.88
C ASN A 34 14.60 8.81 -10.11
N ALA A 35 14.71 7.71 -9.38
CA ALA A 35 15.99 7.24 -8.88
C ALA A 35 16.00 5.73 -8.85
N ALA A 36 17.16 5.13 -9.07
CA ALA A 36 17.32 3.68 -8.97
C ALA A 36 18.70 3.30 -8.47
N THR A 37 18.78 2.12 -7.86
CA THR A 37 20.02 1.43 -7.53
C THR A 37 19.98 0.03 -8.11
N VAL A 38 21.16 -0.55 -8.36
CA VAL A 38 21.27 -1.99 -8.62
C VAL A 38 21.27 -2.74 -7.27
N SER A 39 20.65 -3.91 -7.22
CA SER A 39 20.70 -4.83 -6.07
C SER A 39 22.13 -5.28 -5.77
N THR A 40 22.37 -5.78 -4.56
CA THR A 40 23.71 -6.20 -4.10
C THR A 40 24.32 -7.32 -4.95
N ASP A 41 23.50 -8.20 -5.51
CA ASP A 41 23.90 -9.28 -6.41
C ASP A 41 24.12 -8.82 -7.87
N GLY A 42 23.80 -7.57 -8.19
CA GLY A 42 23.92 -7.03 -9.54
C GLY A 42 22.79 -7.46 -10.50
N GLU A 43 21.80 -8.21 -10.03
CA GLU A 43 20.83 -8.86 -10.92
C GLU A 43 19.48 -8.15 -11.07
N ARG A 44 19.19 -7.14 -10.25
CA ARG A 44 17.91 -6.43 -10.22
C ARG A 44 18.10 -4.92 -10.17
N ILE A 45 17.10 -4.21 -10.68
CA ILE A 45 16.94 -2.76 -10.55
C ILE A 45 15.93 -2.51 -9.44
N LEU A 46 16.28 -1.69 -8.46
CA LEU A 46 15.37 -1.14 -7.47
C LEU A 46 15.15 0.31 -7.82
N GLN A 47 13.94 0.66 -8.26
CA GLN A 47 13.63 2.00 -8.74
C GLN A 47 12.53 2.63 -7.91
N THR A 48 12.62 3.92 -7.68
CA THR A 48 11.54 4.73 -7.15
C THR A 48 11.31 5.93 -8.05
N TYR A 49 10.13 6.52 -7.95
CA TYR A 49 9.85 7.80 -8.58
C TYR A 49 8.90 8.63 -7.73
N THR A 50 9.08 9.94 -7.76
CA THR A 50 8.25 10.88 -7.01
C THR A 50 7.62 11.89 -7.95
N LEU A 51 6.44 12.40 -7.59
CA LEU A 51 5.74 13.48 -8.28
C LEU A 51 5.65 14.69 -7.35
N ASP A 52 6.30 15.79 -7.71
CA ASP A 52 6.33 17.09 -6.98
C ASP A 52 6.75 17.06 -5.49
N SER A 53 7.18 15.91 -5.00
CA SER A 53 7.45 15.66 -3.58
C SER A 53 8.86 15.08 -3.37
N TYR A 54 9.75 15.27 -4.35
CA TYR A 54 11.10 14.72 -4.31
C TYR A 54 11.85 15.17 -3.06
N ASP A 55 12.37 14.18 -2.33
CA ASP A 55 13.20 14.36 -1.15
C ASP A 55 14.38 13.39 -1.27
N GLU A 56 15.58 13.91 -1.54
CA GLU A 56 16.77 13.10 -1.83
C GLU A 56 17.11 12.16 -0.66
N HIS A 57 16.88 12.60 0.58
CA HIS A 57 17.17 11.79 1.77
C HIS A 57 16.24 10.59 1.84
N VAL A 58 14.92 10.82 1.71
CA VAL A 58 13.92 9.74 1.74
C VAL A 58 14.15 8.77 0.58
N VAL A 59 14.40 9.27 -0.63
CA VAL A 59 14.65 8.43 -1.81
C VAL A 59 15.90 7.57 -1.62
N ARG A 60 16.99 8.14 -1.12
CA ARG A 60 18.22 7.40 -0.82
C ARG A 60 17.97 6.32 0.22
N ASP A 61 17.33 6.67 1.34
CA ASP A 61 17.10 5.74 2.45
C ASP A 61 16.19 4.58 2.01
N VAL A 62 15.16 4.84 1.20
CA VAL A 62 14.29 3.80 0.61
C VAL A 62 15.09 2.84 -0.26
N LEU A 63 15.93 3.36 -1.16
CA LEU A 63 16.72 2.54 -2.07
C LEU A 63 17.82 1.75 -1.32
N ALA A 64 18.44 2.36 -0.31
CA ALA A 64 19.43 1.70 0.55
C ALA A 64 18.79 0.53 1.32
N HIS A 65 17.66 0.78 2.00
CA HIS A 65 16.94 -0.25 2.74
C HIS A 65 16.44 -1.36 1.82
N ALA A 66 15.89 -1.01 0.65
CA ALA A 66 15.50 -2.00 -0.35
C ALA A 66 16.69 -2.89 -0.75
N ARG A 67 17.85 -2.28 -1.01
CA ARG A 67 19.10 -2.96 -1.43
C ARG A 67 19.66 -3.91 -0.37
N GLU A 68 19.57 -3.56 0.90
CA GLU A 68 19.99 -4.42 2.01
C GLU A 68 19.13 -5.69 2.11
N CYS A 69 17.85 -5.58 1.75
CA CYS A 69 16.89 -6.68 1.83
C CYS A 69 16.73 -7.49 0.52
N THR A 70 17.55 -7.25 -0.53
CA THR A 70 17.32 -7.90 -1.83
C THR A 70 17.85 -9.32 -2.00
N GLY A 71 18.54 -9.89 -1.01
CA GLY A 71 19.18 -11.21 -1.12
C GLY A 71 18.24 -12.38 -1.50
N GLU A 72 16.93 -12.16 -1.50
CA GLU A 72 15.89 -13.16 -1.79
C GLU A 72 14.83 -12.68 -2.82
N LEU A 73 15.17 -11.73 -3.71
CA LEU A 73 14.24 -11.26 -4.75
C LEU A 73 14.15 -12.20 -5.95
N SER A 74 13.08 -13.00 -5.98
CA SER A 74 12.63 -13.70 -7.18
C SER A 74 11.57 -12.91 -7.92
N ALA A 75 11.63 -12.92 -9.26
CA ALA A 75 10.57 -12.40 -10.13
C ALA A 75 9.25 -13.17 -9.97
N ASP A 76 9.32 -14.44 -9.56
CA ASP A 76 8.17 -15.30 -9.26
C ASP A 76 7.66 -15.13 -7.81
N GLY A 77 8.16 -14.11 -7.10
CA GLY A 77 7.73 -13.77 -5.75
C GLY A 77 6.32 -13.19 -5.67
N PRO A 78 5.86 -12.82 -4.46
CA PRO A 78 4.56 -12.17 -4.29
C PRO A 78 4.49 -10.85 -5.09
N PRO A 79 3.28 -10.41 -5.49
CA PRO A 79 3.11 -9.18 -6.28
C PRO A 79 3.60 -7.94 -5.52
N LEU A 80 3.42 -7.94 -4.20
CA LEU A 80 3.97 -6.95 -3.29
C LEU A 80 4.82 -7.66 -2.24
N ARG A 81 6.00 -7.12 -1.97
CA ARG A 81 6.85 -7.57 -0.85
C ARG A 81 7.01 -6.43 0.13
N ILE A 82 6.81 -6.73 1.40
CA ILE A 82 6.93 -5.77 2.50
C ILE A 82 8.31 -5.92 3.14
N LEU A 83 9.04 -4.80 3.19
CA LEU A 83 10.31 -4.67 3.89
C LEU A 83 10.05 -3.84 5.16
N PRO A 84 9.90 -4.49 6.33
CA PRO A 84 9.56 -3.80 7.57
C PRO A 84 10.76 -3.03 8.13
N GLU A 85 10.53 -2.33 9.25
CA GLU A 85 11.59 -1.66 10.03
C GLU A 85 12.28 -0.50 9.28
N PHE A 86 11.66 0.00 8.22
CA PHE A 86 12.12 1.21 7.55
C PHE A 86 11.83 2.43 8.42
N THR A 87 12.83 3.29 8.55
CA THR A 87 12.69 4.61 9.18
C THR A 87 13.52 5.62 8.39
N THR A 88 13.07 6.88 8.35
CA THR A 88 13.84 7.98 7.75
C THR A 88 13.50 9.29 8.48
N PRO A 89 14.48 10.17 8.72
CA PRO A 89 14.23 11.41 9.46
C PRO A 89 13.13 12.29 8.84
N GLY A 90 12.26 12.83 9.69
CA GLY A 90 11.22 13.78 9.26
C GLY A 90 10.00 13.16 8.56
N ARG A 91 9.95 11.83 8.41
CA ARG A 91 8.79 11.11 7.86
C ARG A 91 8.33 10.01 8.79
N TYR A 92 7.08 9.57 8.61
CA TYR A 92 6.43 8.54 9.43
C TYR A 92 6.23 7.21 8.70
N PHE A 93 6.84 7.06 7.51
CA PHE A 93 6.86 5.78 6.82
C PHE A 93 7.57 4.74 7.69
N SER A 94 7.00 3.53 7.76
CA SER A 94 7.44 2.46 8.67
C SER A 94 7.89 1.19 7.95
N LEU A 95 7.73 1.15 6.62
CA LEU A 95 8.17 0.06 5.76
C LEU A 95 8.51 0.58 4.36
N VAL A 96 9.22 -0.24 3.58
CA VAL A 96 9.32 -0.11 2.13
C VAL A 96 8.49 -1.23 1.48
N VAL A 97 7.65 -0.89 0.52
CA VAL A 97 6.97 -1.86 -0.33
C VAL A 97 7.73 -2.00 -1.65
N LEU A 98 8.06 -3.23 -2.02
CA LEU A 98 8.53 -3.58 -3.33
C LEU A 98 7.37 -4.05 -4.19
N VAL A 99 7.17 -3.40 -5.33
CA VAL A 99 6.18 -3.73 -6.34
C VAL A 99 6.88 -4.53 -7.44
N SER A 100 6.42 -5.74 -7.70
CA SER A 100 7.06 -6.63 -8.67
C SER A 100 6.74 -6.26 -10.13
N PRO A 101 7.53 -6.77 -11.10
CA PRO A 101 7.24 -6.63 -12.53
C PRO A 101 5.84 -7.14 -12.94
N ALA A 102 5.28 -8.10 -12.18
CA ALA A 102 3.93 -8.62 -12.46
C ALA A 102 2.85 -7.54 -12.27
N VAL A 103 3.11 -6.52 -11.44
CA VAL A 103 2.17 -5.46 -11.12
C VAL A 103 2.45 -4.20 -11.94
N HIS A 104 3.67 -3.68 -11.92
CA HIS A 104 3.96 -2.39 -12.55
C HIS A 104 4.15 -2.49 -14.06
N ARG A 105 4.21 -1.33 -14.74
CA ARG A 105 4.40 -1.26 -16.21
C ARG A 105 5.70 -0.61 -16.65
N THR A 106 6.54 -0.19 -15.71
CA THR A 106 7.85 0.42 -15.96
C THR A 106 8.67 -0.42 -16.93
N TYR A 107 9.23 0.23 -17.97
CA TYR A 107 10.03 -0.35 -19.05
C TYR A 107 9.33 -1.36 -19.97
N LYS A 108 8.07 -1.73 -19.70
CA LYS A 108 7.37 -2.79 -20.46
C LYS A 108 7.29 -2.50 -21.96
N ALA A 109 7.21 -1.22 -22.34
CA ALA A 109 7.16 -0.79 -23.74
C ALA A 109 8.51 -0.27 -24.27
N GLU A 110 9.25 0.52 -23.47
CA GLU A 110 10.47 1.18 -23.98
C GLU A 110 11.71 0.29 -23.95
N CYS A 111 11.81 -0.61 -22.96
CA CYS A 111 12.98 -1.46 -22.75
C CYS A 111 12.56 -2.79 -22.08
N PRO A 112 11.89 -3.69 -22.82
CA PRO A 112 11.26 -4.89 -22.26
C PRO A 112 12.21 -5.82 -21.50
N GLU A 113 13.52 -5.77 -21.79
CA GLU A 113 14.58 -6.50 -21.11
C GLU A 113 14.84 -6.00 -19.67
N LEU A 114 14.58 -4.72 -19.37
CA LEU A 114 14.70 -4.18 -18.01
C LEU A 114 13.46 -4.47 -17.17
N HIS A 115 12.30 -4.58 -17.81
CA HIS A 115 11.03 -4.79 -17.12
C HIS A 115 11.03 -5.96 -16.11
N PRO A 116 11.39 -7.21 -16.50
CA PRO A 116 11.31 -8.37 -15.59
C PRO A 116 12.33 -8.33 -14.45
N VAL A 117 13.35 -7.48 -14.54
CA VAL A 117 14.41 -7.34 -13.52
C VAL A 117 14.25 -6.06 -12.69
N THR A 118 13.22 -5.26 -12.94
CA THR A 118 12.95 -4.02 -12.20
C THR A 118 11.90 -4.26 -11.13
N PHE A 119 12.17 -3.81 -9.91
CA PHE A 119 11.19 -3.72 -8.83
C PHE A 119 11.05 -2.26 -8.46
N LEU A 120 9.81 -1.81 -8.22
CA LEU A 120 9.60 -0.47 -7.71
C LEU A 120 9.61 -0.46 -6.19
N ALA A 121 10.43 0.38 -5.58
CA ALA A 121 10.53 0.57 -4.14
C ALA A 121 9.86 1.87 -3.71
N PHE A 122 8.89 1.79 -2.82
CA PHE A 122 8.21 2.97 -2.28
C PHE A 122 8.13 2.93 -0.75
N PRO A 123 8.31 4.08 -0.08
CA PRO A 123 8.03 4.15 1.33
C PRO A 123 6.52 4.05 1.58
N ALA A 124 6.15 3.35 2.64
CA ALA A 124 4.76 3.11 2.99
C ALA A 124 4.54 2.98 4.50
N TYR A 125 3.26 2.95 4.89
CA TYR A 125 2.86 2.76 6.27
C TYR A 125 2.37 1.32 6.49
N THR A 126 2.64 0.77 7.67
CA THR A 126 2.24 -0.60 8.05
C THR A 126 0.75 -0.85 7.86
N ALA A 127 -0.09 0.14 8.18
CA ALA A 127 -1.54 0.00 8.04
C ALA A 127 -2.05 -0.06 6.59
N GLU A 128 -1.18 0.06 5.56
CA GLU A 128 -1.58 0.11 4.16
C GLU A 128 -1.50 -1.24 3.44
N TYR A 129 -0.79 -2.20 3.99
CA TYR A 129 -0.52 -3.46 3.30
C TYR A 129 -0.61 -4.63 4.25
N SER A 130 -1.23 -5.72 3.79
CA SER A 130 -1.20 -7.00 4.49
C SER A 130 0.01 -7.85 4.10
N GLY A 131 0.56 -7.63 2.90
CA GLY A 131 1.58 -8.49 2.30
C GLY A 131 1.00 -9.79 1.71
N ALA A 132 -0.32 -9.97 1.79
CA ALA A 132 -1.05 -11.11 1.24
C ALA A 132 -1.98 -10.71 0.09
N GLU A 133 -1.80 -9.52 -0.48
CA GLU A 133 -2.58 -9.03 -1.60
C GLU A 133 -2.46 -9.97 -2.81
N THR A 134 -3.59 -10.26 -3.44
CA THR A 134 -3.59 -10.91 -4.76
C THR A 134 -3.02 -9.97 -5.83
N LEU A 135 -2.71 -10.49 -7.02
CA LEU A 135 -2.24 -9.65 -8.13
C LEU A 135 -3.23 -8.52 -8.46
N VAL A 136 -4.53 -8.83 -8.55
CA VAL A 136 -5.59 -7.85 -8.83
C VAL A 136 -5.66 -6.77 -7.74
N GLU A 137 -5.48 -7.19 -6.49
CA GLU A 137 -5.45 -6.29 -5.33
C GLU A 137 -4.23 -5.37 -5.34
N ALA A 138 -3.06 -5.93 -5.66
CA ALA A 138 -1.83 -5.17 -5.80
C ALA A 138 -1.94 -4.13 -6.93
N GLU A 139 -2.48 -4.51 -8.09
CA GLU A 139 -2.77 -3.58 -9.19
C GLU A 139 -3.75 -2.48 -8.75
N LEU A 140 -4.82 -2.83 -8.04
CA LEU A 140 -5.78 -1.85 -7.53
C LEU A 140 -5.12 -0.86 -6.57
N ARG A 141 -4.23 -1.33 -5.68
CA ARG A 141 -3.57 -0.44 -4.72
C ARG A 141 -2.49 0.42 -5.35
N THR A 142 -1.80 -0.05 -6.38
CA THR A 142 -0.58 0.60 -6.90
C THR A 142 -0.76 1.33 -8.23
N LEU A 143 -1.66 0.85 -9.11
CA LEU A 143 -1.89 1.42 -10.44
C LEU A 143 -3.19 2.21 -10.55
N ASN A 144 -4.17 1.97 -9.68
CA ASN A 144 -5.44 2.68 -9.75
C ASN A 144 -5.25 4.15 -9.31
N PRO A 145 -5.79 5.14 -10.04
CA PRO A 145 -5.76 6.55 -9.63
C PRO A 145 -6.39 6.84 -8.25
N HIS A 146 -7.29 5.96 -7.78
CA HIS A 146 -7.91 6.02 -6.46
C HIS A 146 -7.24 5.09 -5.42
N GLY A 147 -6.13 4.45 -5.79
CA GLY A 147 -5.32 3.62 -4.90
C GLY A 147 -4.41 4.46 -4.00
N ILE A 148 -3.24 3.91 -3.69
CA ILE A 148 -2.21 4.62 -2.94
C ILE A 148 -1.42 5.51 -3.91
N LEU A 149 -1.28 6.79 -3.55
CA LEU A 149 -0.44 7.74 -4.29
C LEU A 149 1.05 7.51 -4.00
N LEU A 150 1.59 6.37 -4.44
CA LEU A 150 2.95 5.92 -4.13
C LEU A 150 4.06 6.96 -4.41
N CYS A 151 3.84 7.81 -5.42
CA CYS A 151 4.80 8.82 -5.83
C CYS A 151 4.71 10.15 -5.04
N ASP A 152 3.78 10.30 -4.12
CA ASP A 152 3.68 11.48 -3.24
C ASP A 152 4.30 11.20 -1.87
N LEU A 153 5.49 11.75 -1.60
CA LEU A 153 6.18 11.60 -0.31
C LEU A 153 5.56 12.43 0.83
N ASN A 154 4.61 13.32 0.53
CA ASN A 154 3.91 14.15 1.52
C ASN A 154 2.52 13.59 1.89
N ARG A 155 2.14 12.43 1.35
CA ARG A 155 0.83 11.82 1.58
C ARG A 155 0.63 11.33 3.02
N ALA A 156 -0.62 11.35 3.44
CA ALA A 156 -1.08 10.65 4.63
C ALA A 156 -1.21 9.13 4.39
N PRO A 157 -1.29 8.30 5.46
CA PRO A 157 -1.58 6.89 5.33
C PRO A 157 -2.94 6.61 4.68
N ASN A 158 -2.98 5.67 3.73
CA ASN A 158 -4.19 5.13 3.12
C ASN A 158 -4.46 3.71 3.67
N ARG A 159 -5.18 3.68 4.79
CA ARG A 159 -5.42 2.47 5.58
C ARG A 159 -6.06 1.35 4.74
N TYR A 160 -5.57 0.15 4.94
CA TYR A 160 -6.13 -1.07 4.41
C TYR A 160 -7.50 -1.31 5.02
N VAL A 161 -8.54 -1.25 4.21
CA VAL A 161 -9.87 -1.71 4.59
C VAL A 161 -10.53 -2.38 3.40
N LYS A 162 -10.99 -3.62 3.60
CA LYS A 162 -11.90 -4.28 2.66
C LYS A 162 -13.28 -4.37 3.27
N LEU A 163 -14.31 -4.04 2.49
CA LEU A 163 -15.70 -3.97 2.95
C LEU A 163 -16.61 -4.90 2.16
N ARG A 164 -17.57 -5.49 2.87
CA ARG A 164 -18.77 -6.12 2.30
C ARG A 164 -19.97 -5.72 3.13
N TYR A 165 -20.99 -5.11 2.54
CA TYR A 165 -22.15 -4.68 3.31
C TYR A 165 -23.46 -4.90 2.57
N GLN A 166 -24.54 -4.92 3.34
CA GLN A 166 -25.90 -4.86 2.85
C GLN A 166 -26.70 -3.97 3.79
N ASN A 167 -27.27 -2.90 3.25
CA ASN A 167 -28.13 -1.97 3.97
C ASN A 167 -29.54 -2.04 3.37
N LEU A 168 -30.49 -2.57 4.12
CA LEU A 168 -31.88 -2.74 3.71
C LEU A 168 -32.64 -1.40 3.64
N THR A 169 -32.23 -0.41 4.44
CA THR A 169 -32.82 0.93 4.46
C THR A 169 -32.46 1.72 3.20
N THR A 170 -31.17 1.78 2.86
CA THR A 170 -30.68 2.51 1.67
C THR A 170 -30.74 1.69 0.39
N LYS A 171 -30.97 0.38 0.51
CA LYS A 171 -30.82 -0.62 -0.57
C LYS A 171 -29.39 -0.71 -1.13
N GLY A 172 -28.42 -0.10 -0.47
CA GLY A 172 -27.00 -0.21 -0.80
C GLY A 172 -26.47 -1.59 -0.46
N ARG A 173 -25.63 -2.16 -1.33
CA ARG A 173 -24.97 -3.44 -1.08
C ARG A 173 -23.70 -3.62 -1.91
N THR A 174 -22.74 -4.36 -1.37
CA THR A 174 -21.64 -4.93 -2.15
C THR A 174 -22.19 -5.98 -3.12
N ARG A 175 -21.65 -6.03 -4.34
CA ARG A 175 -21.99 -7.07 -5.32
C ARG A 175 -21.08 -8.28 -5.11
N GLY A 176 -21.67 -9.47 -5.06
CA GLY A 176 -20.93 -10.71 -4.80
C GLY A 176 -20.77 -11.02 -3.31
N ASP A 177 -19.98 -12.03 -3.01
CA ASP A 177 -19.73 -12.57 -1.67
C ASP A 177 -18.36 -12.16 -1.09
N THR A 178 -17.53 -11.45 -1.88
CA THR A 178 -16.20 -11.03 -1.46
C THR A 178 -16.18 -9.59 -0.93
N ARG A 179 -15.21 -9.31 -0.04
CA ARG A 179 -14.91 -7.96 0.44
C ARG A 179 -14.00 -7.25 -0.57
N GLY A 180 -14.36 -6.05 -0.97
CA GLY A 180 -13.56 -5.22 -1.88
C GLY A 180 -12.85 -4.10 -1.13
N PHE A 181 -11.68 -3.66 -1.61
CA PHE A 181 -11.02 -2.48 -1.04
C PHE A 181 -11.93 -1.26 -1.07
N SER A 182 -11.91 -0.51 0.02
CA SER A 182 -12.66 0.73 0.18
C SER A 182 -11.84 1.74 0.98
N ASP A 183 -12.43 2.89 1.24
CA ASP A 183 -11.87 3.93 2.09
C ASP A 183 -12.49 3.87 3.51
N PRO A 184 -11.75 4.23 4.57
CA PRO A 184 -12.28 4.24 5.94
C PRO A 184 -13.51 5.13 6.13
N LEU A 185 -13.66 6.19 5.34
CA LEU A 185 -14.82 7.08 5.41
C LEU A 185 -16.10 6.38 4.91
N THR A 186 -15.99 5.48 3.93
CA THR A 186 -17.09 4.62 3.48
C THR A 186 -17.51 3.66 4.59
N LEU A 187 -16.57 3.06 5.32
CA LEU A 187 -16.91 2.26 6.51
C LEU A 187 -17.69 3.10 7.54
N ALA A 188 -17.18 4.28 7.86
CA ALA A 188 -17.80 5.14 8.85
C ALA A 188 -19.24 5.53 8.46
N ARG A 189 -19.40 5.99 7.22
CA ARG A 189 -20.71 6.37 6.66
C ARG A 189 -21.70 5.20 6.64
N GLU A 190 -21.26 3.99 6.29
CA GLU A 190 -22.18 2.84 6.27
C GLU A 190 -22.54 2.37 7.67
N LEU A 191 -21.63 2.44 8.66
CA LEU A 191 -21.94 2.18 10.07
C LEU A 191 -23.01 3.14 10.60
N GLU A 192 -22.90 4.44 10.35
CA GLU A 192 -23.92 5.42 10.75
C GLU A 192 -25.31 5.11 10.16
N ARG A 193 -25.35 4.55 8.95
CA ARG A 193 -26.60 4.23 8.23
C ARG A 193 -27.24 2.89 8.64
N LEU A 194 -26.53 2.09 9.43
CA LEU A 194 -26.95 0.76 9.83
C LEU A 194 -27.68 0.76 11.19
N GLU A 195 -27.55 1.84 11.97
CA GLU A 195 -28.32 2.01 13.20
C GLU A 195 -29.83 1.95 12.91
N ASN A 196 -30.57 1.23 13.75
CA ASN A 196 -32.01 0.98 13.57
C ASN A 196 -32.37 0.26 12.26
N SER A 197 -31.44 -0.51 11.67
CA SER A 197 -31.69 -1.31 10.47
C SER A 197 -31.48 -2.82 10.71
N PRO A 198 -32.44 -3.50 11.39
CA PRO A 198 -32.35 -4.94 11.62
C PRO A 198 -32.21 -5.74 10.31
N GLY A 199 -31.31 -6.73 10.31
CA GLY A 199 -31.01 -7.56 9.14
C GLY A 199 -30.05 -6.93 8.12
N SER A 200 -29.64 -5.68 8.34
CA SER A 200 -28.53 -5.06 7.62
C SER A 200 -27.19 -5.34 8.31
N PHE A 201 -26.11 -5.34 7.55
CA PHE A 201 -24.77 -5.61 8.08
C PHE A 201 -23.67 -4.88 7.31
N ILE A 202 -22.54 -4.70 7.97
CA ILE A 202 -21.25 -4.39 7.34
C ILE A 202 -20.17 -5.30 7.88
N GLU A 203 -19.41 -5.90 6.98
CA GLU A 203 -18.18 -6.61 7.27
C GLU A 203 -16.99 -5.77 6.84
N PHE A 204 -15.97 -5.71 7.69
CA PHE A 204 -14.73 -5.04 7.39
C PHE A 204 -13.52 -5.89 7.79
N GLU A 205 -12.45 -5.75 7.02
CA GLU A 205 -11.18 -6.47 7.19
C GLU A 205 -10.01 -5.48 7.22
N ASN A 206 -9.09 -5.65 8.17
CA ASN A 206 -7.87 -4.84 8.30
C ASN A 206 -6.65 -5.50 7.65
N TYR A 207 -5.50 -4.81 7.66
CA TYR A 207 -4.25 -5.32 7.09
C TYR A 207 -3.70 -6.58 7.80
N LEU A 208 -4.16 -6.89 9.02
CA LEU A 208 -3.80 -8.10 9.76
C LEU A 208 -4.66 -9.31 9.37
N GLY A 209 -5.60 -9.16 8.42
CA GLY A 209 -6.55 -10.19 8.02
C GLY A 209 -7.64 -10.45 9.07
N GLN A 210 -7.78 -9.57 10.06
CA GLN A 210 -8.83 -9.66 11.07
C GLN A 210 -10.14 -9.13 10.47
N VAL A 211 -11.22 -9.84 10.74
CA VAL A 211 -12.53 -9.59 10.13
C VAL A 211 -13.56 -9.41 11.23
N TRP A 212 -14.38 -8.38 11.06
CA TRP A 212 -15.53 -8.13 11.91
C TRP A 212 -16.78 -7.90 11.08
N ARG A 213 -17.92 -8.29 11.64
CA ARG A 213 -19.26 -8.08 11.11
C ARG A 213 -20.05 -7.27 12.13
N ALA A 214 -20.43 -6.05 11.77
CA ALA A 214 -21.28 -5.18 12.56
C ALA A 214 -22.73 -5.26 12.08
N GLU A 215 -23.64 -5.46 13.02
CA GLU A 215 -25.09 -5.54 12.83
C GLU A 215 -25.81 -4.75 13.92
N TRP A 216 -27.03 -4.30 13.62
CA TRP A 216 -27.93 -3.71 14.61
C TRP A 216 -29.05 -4.67 14.99
N ASP A 217 -29.10 -5.07 16.26
CA ASP A 217 -30.17 -5.90 16.85
C ASP A 217 -30.63 -5.30 18.19
N GLY A 218 -31.23 -4.11 18.12
CA GLY A 218 -31.59 -3.30 19.30
C GLY A 218 -30.41 -2.66 20.03
N GLN A 219 -29.20 -3.14 19.76
CA GLN A 219 -27.90 -2.58 20.09
C GLN A 219 -26.92 -2.98 18.99
N TRP A 220 -25.72 -2.40 18.99
CA TRP A 220 -24.67 -2.82 18.07
C TRP A 220 -24.09 -4.17 18.51
N VAL A 221 -24.07 -5.11 17.58
CA VAL A 221 -23.44 -6.42 17.74
C VAL A 221 -22.31 -6.50 16.73
N LEU A 222 -21.10 -6.72 17.23
CA LEU A 222 -19.92 -6.97 16.44
C LEU A 222 -19.51 -8.43 16.63
N THR A 223 -19.38 -9.19 15.55
CA THR A 223 -18.92 -10.59 15.60
C THR A 223 -17.69 -10.79 14.72
N GLY A 224 -16.86 -11.79 15.02
CA GLY A 224 -15.71 -12.17 14.18
C GLY A 224 -14.46 -12.46 14.99
N THR A 225 -13.38 -11.70 14.76
CA THR A 225 -12.13 -11.87 15.53
C THR A 225 -12.34 -11.68 17.03
N THR A 226 -13.22 -10.77 17.42
CA THR A 226 -13.66 -10.58 18.80
C THR A 226 -15.13 -10.18 18.82
N ASP A 227 -15.94 -10.93 19.56
CA ASP A 227 -17.36 -10.66 19.69
C ASP A 227 -17.60 -9.61 20.77
N ARG A 228 -18.36 -8.56 20.43
CA ARG A 228 -18.61 -7.41 21.29
C ARG A 228 -20.01 -6.84 21.09
N ARG A 229 -20.47 -6.12 22.10
CA ARG A 229 -21.69 -5.33 22.04
C ARG A 229 -21.37 -3.89 22.37
N PHE A 230 -21.98 -2.98 21.64
CA PHE A 230 -21.80 -1.54 21.83
C PHE A 230 -23.15 -0.86 21.97
N GLY A 231 -23.17 0.21 22.76
CA GLY A 231 -24.38 1.00 22.98
C GLY A 231 -24.65 1.98 21.84
N THR A 232 -23.61 2.45 21.17
CA THR A 232 -23.70 3.53 20.18
C THR A 232 -22.89 3.23 18.91
N ALA A 233 -23.24 3.89 17.81
CA ALA A 233 -22.47 3.80 16.57
C ALA A 233 -21.06 4.40 16.72
N GLU A 234 -20.90 5.44 17.55
CA GLU A 234 -19.63 6.08 17.85
C GLU A 234 -18.64 5.09 18.47
N ASP A 235 -19.08 4.26 19.41
CA ASP A 235 -18.22 3.24 20.02
C ASP A 235 -17.74 2.19 18.99
N VAL A 236 -18.60 1.82 18.05
CA VAL A 236 -18.24 0.90 16.95
C VAL A 236 -17.23 1.56 16.00
N LEU A 237 -17.40 2.86 15.72
CA LEU A 237 -16.48 3.63 14.90
C LEU A 237 -15.10 3.73 15.54
N LEU A 238 -15.02 4.07 16.83
CA LEU A 238 -13.76 4.12 17.58
C LEU A 238 -13.07 2.75 17.58
N PHE A 239 -13.83 1.69 17.80
CA PHE A 239 -13.31 0.32 17.67
C PHE A 239 -12.75 0.05 16.27
N ALA A 240 -13.49 0.41 15.22
CA ALA A 240 -13.07 0.19 13.84
C ALA A 240 -11.81 1.00 13.51
N GLU A 241 -11.68 2.24 13.99
CA GLU A 241 -10.47 3.04 13.83
C GLU A 241 -9.24 2.39 14.48
N ASP A 242 -9.38 1.89 15.71
CA ASP A 242 -8.33 1.17 16.41
C ASP A 242 -7.94 -0.12 15.70
N ALA A 243 -8.94 -0.89 15.26
CA ALA A 243 -8.75 -2.12 14.50
C ALA A 243 -8.01 -1.87 13.17
N LEU A 244 -8.39 -0.83 12.42
CA LEU A 244 -7.75 -0.46 11.16
C LEU A 244 -6.35 0.12 11.35
N ALA A 245 -6.08 0.74 12.50
CA ALA A 245 -4.75 1.21 12.88
C ALA A 245 -3.85 0.09 13.44
N GLY A 246 -4.38 -1.12 13.67
CA GLY A 246 -3.65 -2.22 14.30
C GLY A 246 -3.33 -1.97 15.77
N ARG A 247 -4.10 -1.11 16.45
CA ARG A 247 -3.93 -0.82 17.88
C ARG A 247 -4.52 -1.94 18.73
N ALA A 248 -4.01 -2.09 19.95
CA ALA A 248 -4.58 -3.01 20.92
C ALA A 248 -6.04 -2.64 21.18
N LEU A 249 -6.95 -3.59 20.95
CA LEU A 249 -8.38 -3.35 21.11
C LEU A 249 -8.71 -3.32 22.61
N PRO A 250 -9.44 -2.29 23.11
CA PRO A 250 -9.75 -2.15 24.53
C PRO A 250 -10.48 -3.39 25.04
N HIS A 251 -10.10 -3.96 26.20
CA HIS A 251 -10.74 -5.18 26.73
C HIS A 251 -12.19 -4.97 27.16
#